data_AF-A0A7J4B0C8-F1
#
_entry.id   AF-A0A7J4B0C8-F1
#
_cell.length_a   1.000
_cell.length_b   1.000
_cell.length_c   1.000
_cell.angle_alpha   90.00
_cell.angle_beta   90.00
_cell.angle_gamma   90.00
#
_symmetry.space_group_name_H-M   'P 1'
#
loop_
_entity.id
_entity.type
_entity.pdbx_description
1 polymer ?
#
loop_
_entity_poly.entity_id
_entity_poly.type
_entity_poly.pdbx_seq_one_letter_code
_entity_poly.pdbx_strand_id
1 'polypeptide(L)'
;MIEEYVSRIEEACGAAKTKDYVVILKHEKREEALKKALEKSKILMEIRGVAVKASFNDKEFTIFMNGRLMFKSLRDREELNTILKELLG
;
A
#
# COMPACT_ATOMS: atom_id res chain seq x y z
N MET A 1 -3.28 -9.66 -12.10
CA MET A 1 -4.05 -8.40 -11.94
C MET A 1 -4.07 -8.02 -10.46
N ILE A 2 -4.16 -6.73 -10.08
CA ILE A 2 -4.11 -6.34 -8.65
C ILE A 2 -5.24 -6.97 -7.80
N GLU A 3 -6.33 -7.36 -8.44
CA GLU A 3 -7.49 -8.04 -7.85
C GLU A 3 -7.14 -9.41 -7.26
N GLU A 4 -6.03 -10.02 -7.67
CA GLU A 4 -5.53 -11.26 -7.06
C GLU A 4 -5.04 -11.04 -5.63
N TYR A 5 -4.54 -9.84 -5.33
CA TYR A 5 -3.96 -9.50 -4.04
C TYR A 5 -4.84 -8.58 -3.20
N VAL A 6 -5.63 -7.71 -3.84
CA VAL A 6 -6.44 -6.69 -3.17
C VAL A 6 -7.85 -7.23 -2.93
N SER A 7 -8.30 -7.20 -1.67
CA SER A 7 -9.67 -7.52 -1.28
C SER A 7 -10.59 -6.31 -1.46
N ARG A 8 -10.17 -5.15 -0.95
CA ARG A 8 -10.91 -3.89 -1.08
C ARG A 8 -10.00 -2.69 -0.88
N ILE A 9 -10.46 -1.52 -1.33
CA ILE A 9 -9.80 -0.23 -1.15
C ILE A 9 -10.79 0.69 -0.45
N GLU A 10 -10.37 1.28 0.66
CA GLU A 10 -11.13 2.26 1.42
C GLU A 10 -10.51 3.64 1.18
N GLU A 11 -11.34 4.61 0.77
CA GLU A 11 -10.92 6.01 0.68
C GLU A 11 -11.05 6.66 2.05
N ALA A 12 -9.98 7.27 2.54
CA ALA A 12 -9.95 8.02 3.78
C ALA A 12 -9.93 9.54 3.48
N CYS A 13 -10.39 10.34 4.44
CA CYS A 13 -10.30 11.80 4.33
C CYS A 13 -8.84 12.25 4.28
N GLY A 14 -8.34 12.51 3.07
CA GLY A 14 -7.04 13.16 2.86
C GLY A 14 -7.14 14.68 3.01
N ALA A 15 -6.00 15.37 2.92
CA ALA A 15 -5.98 16.84 2.88
C ALA A 15 -6.81 17.38 1.70
N ALA A 16 -7.26 18.63 1.74
CA ALA A 16 -8.24 19.22 0.81
C ALA A 16 -7.98 19.05 -0.71
N LYS A 17 -6.78 18.64 -1.14
CA LYS A 17 -6.39 18.42 -2.54
C LYS A 17 -5.83 17.01 -2.82
N THR A 18 -5.82 16.12 -1.84
CA THR A 18 -5.26 14.78 -1.97
C THR A 18 -6.14 13.76 -1.27
N LYS A 19 -6.05 12.51 -1.68
CA LYS A 19 -6.80 11.41 -1.12
C LYS A 19 -5.86 10.42 -0.44
N ASP A 20 -6.31 9.92 0.70
CA ASP A 20 -5.64 8.85 1.41
C ASP A 20 -6.40 7.57 1.12
N TYR A 21 -5.67 6.46 1.00
CA TYR A 21 -6.26 5.17 0.67
C TYR A 21 -5.71 4.10 1.59
N VAL A 22 -6.61 3.24 2.07
CA VAL A 22 -6.28 2.02 2.77
C VAL A 22 -6.62 0.84 1.88
N VAL A 23 -5.60 0.12 1.46
CA VAL A 23 -5.71 -1.10 0.65
C VAL A 23 -5.69 -2.29 1.59
N ILE A 24 -6.71 -3.12 1.52
CA ILE A 24 -6.84 -4.33 2.32
C ILE A 24 -6.53 -5.51 1.42
N LEU A 25 -5.50 -6.27 1.79
CA LEU A 25 -5.06 -7.45 1.04
C LEU A 25 -5.96 -8.66 1.34
N LYS A 26 -6.08 -9.57 0.37
CA LYS A 26 -6.75 -10.85 0.56
C LYS A 26 -5.97 -11.70 1.56
N HIS A 27 -6.69 -12.37 2.46
CA HIS A 27 -6.08 -13.16 3.53
C HIS A 27 -5.13 -14.24 2.98
N GLU A 28 -5.55 -14.95 1.94
CA GLU A 28 -4.77 -16.04 1.31
C GLU A 28 -3.53 -15.57 0.56
N LYS A 29 -3.48 -14.29 0.15
CA LYS A 29 -2.39 -13.70 -0.62
C LYS A 29 -1.59 -12.65 0.15
N ARG A 30 -1.92 -12.45 1.44
CA ARG A 30 -1.35 -11.40 2.27
C ARG A 30 0.16 -11.51 2.37
N GLU A 31 0.70 -12.67 2.73
CA GLU A 31 2.15 -12.85 2.93
C GLU A 31 2.92 -12.62 1.63
N GLU A 32 2.42 -13.15 0.52
CA GLU A 32 3.00 -12.96 -0.82
C GLU A 32 3.01 -11.48 -1.22
N ALA A 33 1.88 -10.77 -1.05
CA ALA A 33 1.75 -9.36 -1.36
C ALA A 33 2.66 -8.47 -0.49
N LEU A 34 2.72 -8.74 0.82
CA LEU A 34 3.58 -8.01 1.75
C LEU A 34 5.05 -8.18 1.36
N LYS A 35 5.48 -9.41 1.06
CA LYS A 35 6.84 -9.71 0.62
C LYS A 35 7.18 -8.94 -0.68
N LYS A 36 6.33 -9.02 -1.70
CA LYS A 36 6.51 -8.29 -2.97
C LYS A 36 6.62 -6.78 -2.76
N ALA A 37 5.73 -6.21 -1.95
CA ALA A 37 5.74 -4.78 -1.67
C ALA A 37 7.02 -4.34 -0.97
N LEU A 38 7.48 -5.10 0.04
CA LEU A 38 8.72 -4.83 0.75
C LEU A 38 9.95 -4.97 -0.16
N GLU A 39 10.02 -6.01 -0.98
CA GLU A 39 11.15 -6.26 -1.89
C GLU A 39 11.34 -5.16 -2.94
N LYS A 40 10.25 -4.55 -3.42
CA LYS A 40 10.29 -3.48 -4.42
C LYS A 40 10.45 -2.08 -3.84
N SER A 41 10.28 -1.91 -2.52
CA SER A 41 10.22 -0.60 -1.90
C SER A 41 11.47 -0.29 -1.09
N LYS A 42 11.79 1.00 -0.98
CA LYS A 42 12.82 1.49 -0.07
C LYS A 42 12.24 1.56 1.34
N ILE A 43 12.80 0.78 2.27
CA ILE A 43 12.43 0.84 3.69
C ILE A 43 12.93 2.17 4.28
N LEU A 44 12.01 2.95 4.86
CA LEU A 44 12.31 4.22 5.52
C LEU A 44 12.42 4.04 7.04
N MET A 45 11.51 3.24 7.62
CA MET A 45 11.44 3.02 9.06
C MET A 45 10.67 1.73 9.35
N GLU A 46 11.15 0.96 10.31
CA GLU A 46 10.44 -0.22 10.82
C GLU A 46 9.88 0.06 12.22
N ILE A 47 8.58 -0.22 12.40
CA ILE A 47 7.90 -0.23 13.68
C ILE A 47 7.72 -1.71 14.04
N ARG A 48 8.68 -2.24 14.82
CA ARG A 48 8.80 -3.67 15.13
C ARG A 48 7.45 -4.30 15.50
N GLY A 49 7.07 -5.33 14.75
CA GLY A 49 5.84 -6.10 14.98
C GLY A 49 4.54 -5.43 14.55
N VAL A 50 4.57 -4.17 14.07
CA VAL A 50 3.36 -3.40 13.76
C VAL A 50 3.32 -3.03 12.28
N ALA A 51 4.31 -2.30 11.79
CA ALA A 51 4.30 -1.75 10.45
C ALA A 51 5.70 -1.39 9.92
N VAL A 52 5.82 -1.24 8.61
CA VAL A 52 7.00 -0.72 7.92
C VAL A 52 6.58 0.49 7.10
N LYS A 53 7.23 1.62 7.32
CA LYS A 53 7.15 2.76 6.40
C LYS A 53 8.10 2.53 5.26
N ALA A 54 7.59 2.63 4.05
CA ALA A 54 8.35 2.42 2.83
C ALA A 54 8.06 3.54 1.82
N SER A 55 8.96 3.67 0.85
CA SER A 55 8.81 4.55 -0.30
C SER A 55 8.93 3.75 -1.58
N PHE A 56 8.08 4.05 -2.55
CA PHE A 56 8.13 3.51 -3.91
C PHE A 56 7.80 4.63 -4.89
N ASN A 57 8.64 4.86 -5.90
CA ASN A 57 8.49 5.96 -6.87
C ASN A 57 8.19 7.32 -6.20
N ASP A 58 8.98 7.67 -5.17
CA ASP A 58 8.83 8.90 -4.36
C ASP A 58 7.49 9.05 -3.61
N LYS A 59 6.68 7.98 -3.54
CA LYS A 59 5.46 7.93 -2.74
C LYS A 59 5.68 7.14 -1.48
N GLU A 60 5.41 7.77 -0.34
CA GLU A 60 5.47 7.12 0.96
C GLU A 60 4.18 6.37 1.26
N PHE A 61 4.33 5.19 1.84
CA PHE A 61 3.22 4.39 2.29
C PHE A 61 3.61 3.55 3.50
N THR A 62 2.61 3.07 4.23
CA THR A 62 2.80 2.24 5.42
C THR A 62 2.24 0.85 5.18
N ILE A 63 3.08 -0.15 5.40
CA ILE A 63 2.76 -1.56 5.32
C ILE A 63 2.48 -2.06 6.74
N PHE A 64 1.22 -2.37 7.06
CA PHE A 64 0.86 -2.97 8.33
C PHE A 64 0.96 -4.49 8.23
N MET A 65 1.56 -5.14 9.24
CA MET A 65 1.76 -6.59 9.28
C MET A 65 0.44 -7.38 9.26
N ASN A 66 -0.69 -6.72 9.54
CA ASN A 66 -2.01 -7.32 9.45
C ASN A 66 -2.60 -7.38 8.03
N GLY A 67 -1.87 -6.91 7.00
CA GLY A 67 -2.29 -6.98 5.60
C GLY A 67 -2.97 -5.72 5.09
N ARG A 68 -2.75 -4.58 5.75
CA ARG A 68 -3.22 -3.27 5.28
C ARG A 68 -2.04 -2.47 4.73
N LEU A 69 -2.28 -1.76 3.63
CA LEU A 69 -1.35 -0.78 3.07
C LEU A 69 -2.02 0.59 3.13
N MET A 70 -1.39 1.58 3.73
CA MET A 70 -1.90 2.95 3.78
C MET A 70 -1.05 3.84 2.89
N PHE A 71 -1.67 4.40 1.86
CA PHE A 71 -1.08 5.40 0.98
C PHE A 71 -1.66 6.75 1.33
N LYS A 72 -0.78 7.75 1.48
CA LYS A 72 -1.19 9.11 1.82
C LYS A 72 -0.91 10.05 0.66
N SER A 73 -1.69 11.12 0.60
CA SER A 73 -1.44 12.24 -0.30
C SER A 73 -1.39 11.84 -1.79
N LEU A 74 -2.25 10.90 -2.20
CA LEU A 74 -2.42 10.55 -3.62
C LEU A 74 -3.35 11.55 -4.31
N ARG A 75 -3.17 11.73 -5.61
CA ARG A 75 -4.03 12.61 -6.44
C ARG A 75 -5.43 12.02 -6.57
N ASP A 76 -5.50 10.74 -6.85
CA ASP A 76 -6.73 10.01 -7.16
C ASP A 76 -6.51 8.49 -7.06
N ARG A 77 -7.57 7.74 -7.35
CA ARG A 77 -7.57 6.28 -7.33
C ARG A 77 -6.79 5.64 -8.48
N GLU A 78 -6.61 6.33 -9.61
CA GLU A 78 -5.82 5.82 -10.73
C GLU A 78 -4.32 5.82 -10.39
N GLU A 79 -3.85 6.85 -9.69
CA GLU A 79 -2.48 6.89 -9.15
C GLU A 79 -2.24 5.71 -8.21
N LEU A 80 -3.18 5.41 -7.29
CA LEU A 80 -3.11 4.24 -6.42
C LEU A 80 -3.04 2.94 -7.21
N ASN A 81 -3.91 2.75 -8.20
CA ASN A 81 -3.96 1.53 -9.00
C ASN A 81 -2.66 1.31 -9.79
N THR A 82 -2.02 2.40 -10.24
CA THR A 82 -0.71 2.34 -10.92
C THR A 82 0.36 1.83 -9.96
N ILE A 83 0.46 2.43 -8.78
CA ILE A 83 1.41 2.02 -7.73
C ILE A 83 1.19 0.55 -7.33
N LEU A 84 -0.06 0.13 -7.13
CA LEU A 84 -0.38 -1.25 -6.77
C LEU A 84 -0.04 -2.25 -7.87
N LYS A 85 -0.23 -1.89 -9.15
CA LYS A 85 0.17 -2.74 -10.28
C LYS A 85 1.68 -2.92 -10.32
N GLU A 86 2.45 -1.87 -10.10
CA GLU A 86 3.91 -1.95 -10.10
C GLU A 86 4.44 -2.70 -8.86
N LEU A 87 3.84 -2.50 -7.69
CA LEU A 87 4.23 -3.18 -6.45
C LEU A 87 3.87 -4.68 -6.45
N LEU A 88 2.63 -5.01 -6.81
CA LEU A 88 2.09 -6.38 -6.64
C LEU A 88 2.10 -7.22 -7.91
N GLY A 89 2.16 -6.57 -9.08
CA GLY A 89 2.29 -7.21 -10.38
C GLY A 89 3.59 -7.95 -10.59
#